data_AF-C4P699-F1
#
_entry.id   AF-C4P699-F1
#
_cell.length_a   1.000
_cell.length_b   1.000
_cell.length_c   1.000
_cell.angle_alpha   90.00
_cell.angle_beta   90.00
_cell.angle_gamma   90.00
#
_symmetry.space_group_name_H-M   'P 1'
#
loop_
_entity.id
_entity.type
_entity.pdbx_description
1 polymer ?
#
loop_
_entity_poly.entity_id
_entity_poly.type
_entity_poly.pdbx_seq_one_letter_code
_entity_poly.pdbx_strand_id
1 'polypeptide(L)'
;NQLGGVFVNGRPLPNAIRMRIVELAQLGVRPCDISRQLRVSHGCVSKILARYNETGSILPGAIGGSKPRVTTPNVVRHIKIYKEKDPGIFAWEIRD
;
A
#
# COMPACT_ATOMS: atom_id res chain seq x y z
N ASN A 1 -2.56 5.56 21.99
CA ASN A 1 -3.44 4.36 21.98
C ASN A 1 -3.57 3.82 23.41
N GLN A 2 -4.38 2.78 23.68
CA GLN A 2 -4.55 2.23 25.05
C GLN A 2 -3.27 1.67 25.69
N LEU A 3 -2.24 1.38 24.88
CA LEU A 3 -0.93 0.90 25.32
C LEU A 3 0.07 2.04 25.55
N GLY A 4 -0.36 3.31 25.45
CA GLY A 4 0.52 4.48 25.61
C GLY A 4 1.48 4.71 24.43
N GLY A 5 1.24 4.08 23.28
CA GLY A 5 2.01 4.30 22.06
C GLY A 5 1.48 5.49 21.24
N VAL A 6 2.42 6.22 20.64
CA VAL A 6 2.16 7.36 19.74
C VAL A 6 1.81 6.83 18.35
N PHE A 7 0.79 7.39 17.73
CA PHE A 7 0.36 7.06 16.37
C PHE A 7 -0.37 8.23 15.74
N VAL A 8 -0.42 8.25 14.41
CA VAL A 8 -1.15 9.25 13.63
C VAL A 8 -2.32 8.59 12.94
N ASN A 9 -3.55 9.04 13.25
CA ASN A 9 -4.77 8.51 12.64
C ASN A 9 -4.73 8.63 11.11
N GLY A 10 -5.11 7.55 10.43
CA GLY A 10 -5.13 7.48 8.96
C GLY A 10 -3.76 7.36 8.28
N ARG A 11 -2.65 7.33 9.04
CA ARG A 11 -1.30 7.16 8.50
C ARG A 11 -0.72 5.79 8.88
N PRO A 12 0.14 5.19 8.03
CA PRO A 12 0.91 4.01 8.40
C PRO A 12 1.80 4.25 9.63
N LEU A 13 2.12 3.17 10.35
CA LEU A 13 3.22 3.22 11.32
C LEU A 13 4.55 3.57 10.63
N PRO A 14 5.45 4.29 11.31
CA PRO A 14 6.79 4.56 10.78
C PRO A 14 7.53 3.27 10.40
N ASN A 15 8.31 3.31 9.32
CA ASN A 15 9.04 2.13 8.82
C ASN A 15 9.97 1.52 9.89
N ALA A 16 10.61 2.34 10.73
CA ALA A 16 11.44 1.87 11.83
C ALA A 16 10.67 0.94 12.79
N ILE A 17 9.43 1.28 13.13
CA ILE A 17 8.57 0.45 14.01
C ILE A 17 8.11 -0.82 13.28
N ARG A 18 7.80 -0.72 11.99
CA ARG A 18 7.40 -1.86 11.16
C ARG A 18 8.53 -2.88 11.02
N MET A 19 9.76 -2.41 10.77
CA MET A 19 10.97 -3.25 10.77
C MET A 19 11.18 -3.89 12.14
N ARG A 20 11.07 -3.11 13.22
CA ARG A 20 11.24 -3.65 14.57
C ARG A 20 10.23 -4.75 14.94
N ILE A 21 8.99 -4.64 14.46
CA ILE A 21 7.98 -5.71 14.62
C ILE A 21 8.46 -7.02 13.96
N VAL A 22 8.99 -6.94 12.73
CA VAL A 22 9.46 -8.10 11.99
C VAL A 22 10.71 -8.70 12.64
N GLU A 23 11.68 -7.87 13.04
CA GLU A 23 12.89 -8.31 13.73
C GLU A 23 12.57 -9.09 15.00
N LEU A 24 11.68 -8.56 15.86
CA LEU A 24 11.31 -9.24 17.11
C LEU A 24 10.60 -10.57 16.83
N ALA A 25 9.76 -10.63 15.80
CA ALA A 25 9.11 -11.88 15.41
C ALA A 25 10.12 -12.92 14.89
N GLN A 26 11.11 -12.50 14.10
CA GLN A 26 12.20 -13.37 13.63
C GLN A 26 13.09 -13.88 14.78
N LEU A 27 13.22 -13.10 15.85
CA LEU A 27 13.87 -13.52 17.11
C LEU A 27 12.98 -14.44 17.97
N GLY A 28 11.79 -14.82 17.49
CA GLY A 28 10.87 -15.73 18.18
C GLY A 28 10.02 -15.06 19.27
N VAL A 29 10.01 -13.72 19.35
CA VAL A 29 9.18 -13.01 20.32
C VAL A 29 7.70 -13.14 19.91
N ARG A 30 6.84 -13.50 20.87
CA ARG A 30 5.41 -13.68 20.59
C ARG A 30 4.76 -12.35 20.18
N PRO A 31 3.80 -12.35 19.23
CA PRO A 31 3.12 -11.12 18.79
C PRO A 31 2.48 -10.29 19.91
N CYS A 32 1.96 -10.95 20.95
CA CYS A 32 1.40 -10.27 22.11
C CYS A 32 2.46 -9.52 22.94
N ASP A 33 3.68 -10.04 23.01
CA ASP A 33 4.80 -9.40 23.69
C ASP A 33 5.35 -8.24 22.85
N ILE A 34 5.45 -8.42 21.52
CA ILE A 34 5.80 -7.34 20.57
C ILE A 34 4.83 -6.16 20.70
N SER A 35 3.52 -6.44 20.77
CA SER A 35 2.48 -5.43 20.94
C SER A 35 2.69 -4.59 22.20
N ARG A 36 2.96 -5.24 23.34
CA ARG A 36 3.22 -4.57 24.61
C ARG A 36 4.53 -3.78 24.61
N GLN A 37 5.62 -4.39 24.13
CA GLN A 37 6.95 -3.76 24.11
C GLN A 37 6.98 -2.51 23.22
N LEU A 38 6.43 -2.60 22.01
CA LEU A 38 6.41 -1.49 21.05
C LEU A 38 5.22 -0.54 21.23
N ARG A 39 4.33 -0.85 22.18
CA ARG A 39 3.08 -0.11 22.44
C ARG A 39 2.23 0.06 21.18
N VAL A 40 2.21 -0.95 20.32
CA VAL A 40 1.42 -1.02 19.08
C VAL A 40 0.26 -1.98 19.30
N SER A 41 -0.93 -1.69 18.76
CA SER A 41 -2.08 -2.58 18.94
C SER A 41 -1.82 -3.97 18.35
N HIS A 42 -2.32 -5.02 19.03
CA HIS A 42 -2.13 -6.40 18.62
C HIS A 42 -2.58 -6.65 17.16
N GLY A 43 -3.72 -6.09 16.77
CA GLY A 43 -4.22 -6.20 15.39
C GLY A 43 -3.29 -5.54 14.35
N CYS A 44 -2.58 -4.46 14.71
CA CYS A 44 -1.60 -3.85 13.83
C CYS A 44 -0.34 -4.72 13.68
N VAL A 45 0.16 -5.28 14.79
CA VAL A 45 1.28 -6.25 14.78
C VAL A 45 0.93 -7.45 13.88
N SER A 46 -0.23 -8.07 14.11
CA SER A 46 -0.71 -9.22 13.32
C SER A 46 -0.80 -8.90 11.83
N LYS A 47 -1.37 -7.73 11.47
CA LYS A 47 -1.50 -7.30 10.06
C LYS A 47 -0.15 -7.06 9.37
N ILE A 48 0.83 -6.54 10.10
CA ILE A 48 2.18 -6.33 9.57
C ILE A 48 2.89 -7.66 9.34
N LEU A 49 2.84 -8.57 10.32
CA LEU A 49 3.45 -9.89 10.22
C LEU A 49 2.83 -10.74 9.11
N ALA A 50 1.49 -10.73 8.98
CA ALA A 50 0.80 -11.43 7.90
C ALA A 50 1.26 -10.93 6.51
N ARG A 51 1.25 -9.61 6.28
CA ARG A 51 1.75 -9.03 5.03
C ARG A 51 3.22 -9.38 4.77
N TYR A 52 4.06 -9.34 5.81
CA TYR A 52 5.48 -9.66 5.66
C TYR A 52 5.67 -11.13 5.27
N ASN A 53 4.91 -12.06 5.85
CA ASN A 53 4.95 -13.46 5.47
C ASN A 53 4.43 -13.71 4.05
N GLU A 54 3.43 -12.94 3.60
CA GLU A 54 2.86 -13.05 2.25
C GLU A 54 3.76 -12.44 1.16
N THR A 55 4.45 -11.34 1.46
CA THR A 55 5.09 -10.49 0.43
C THR A 55 6.58 -10.21 0.65
N GLY A 56 7.11 -10.48 1.84
CA GLY A 56 8.45 -10.07 2.27
C GLY A 56 8.61 -8.56 2.49
N SER A 57 7.57 -7.75 2.28
CA SER A 57 7.69 -6.29 2.33
C SER A 57 7.26 -5.72 3.67
N ILE A 58 8.12 -4.86 4.24
CA ILE A 58 7.76 -4.03 5.38
C ILE A 58 6.99 -2.78 4.96
N LEU A 59 6.92 -2.44 3.68
CA LEU A 59 6.29 -1.19 3.24
C LEU A 59 4.76 -1.27 3.40
N PRO A 60 4.09 -0.17 3.77
CA PRO A 60 2.64 -0.11 3.72
C PRO A 60 2.15 -0.22 2.27
N GLY A 61 0.93 -0.73 2.07
CA GLY A 61 0.28 -0.65 0.77
C GLY A 61 -0.01 0.80 0.38
N ALA A 62 -0.21 1.04 -0.92
CA ALA A 62 -0.62 2.35 -1.43
C ALA A 62 -1.93 2.80 -0.74
N ILE A 63 -1.98 4.06 -0.31
CA ILE A 63 -3.15 4.68 0.32
C ILE A 63 -3.69 5.76 -0.60
N GLY A 64 -5.00 5.73 -0.82
CA GLY A 64 -5.68 6.68 -1.70
C GLY A 64 -5.58 6.33 -3.18
N GLY A 65 -5.80 7.33 -4.02
CA GLY A 65 -5.94 7.16 -5.46
C GLY A 65 -7.33 6.70 -5.88
N SER A 66 -7.54 6.66 -7.20
CA SER A 66 -8.79 6.21 -7.81
C SER A 66 -8.50 5.22 -8.92
N LYS A 67 -9.35 4.20 -9.06
CA LYS A 67 -9.32 3.38 -10.26
C LYS A 67 -9.70 4.24 -11.49
N PRO A 68 -9.05 4.06 -12.65
CA PRO A 68 -9.43 4.74 -13.87
C PRO A 68 -10.91 4.52 -14.21
N ARG A 69 -11.69 5.60 -14.31
CA ARG A 69 -13.11 5.52 -14.68
C ARG A 69 -13.33 5.60 -16.18
N VAL A 70 -12.60 6.50 -16.84
CA VAL A 70 -12.71 6.76 -18.29
C VAL A 70 -11.46 6.33 -19.05
N THR A 71 -10.29 6.44 -18.44
CA THR A 71 -9.00 6.00 -18.97
C THR A 71 -8.77 4.51 -18.72
N THR A 72 -9.74 3.69 -19.11
CA THR A 72 -9.60 2.23 -19.01
C THR A 72 -8.48 1.74 -19.92
N PRO A 73 -7.84 0.59 -19.63
CA PRO A 73 -6.77 0.05 -20.46
C PRO A 73 -7.16 -0.11 -21.94
N ASN A 74 -8.43 -0.47 -22.21
CA ASN A 74 -8.94 -0.59 -23.57
C ASN A 74 -9.04 0.78 -24.25
N VAL A 75 -9.59 1.81 -23.59
CA VAL A 75 -9.67 3.17 -24.16
C VAL A 75 -8.27 3.71 -24.45
N VAL A 76 -7.33 3.58 -23.50
CA VAL A 76 -5.94 4.02 -23.69
C VAL A 76 -5.28 3.29 -24.88
N ARG A 77 -5.55 1.98 -25.03
CA ARG A 77 -5.05 1.20 -26.17
C ARG A 77 -5.60 1.72 -27.51
N HIS A 78 -6.90 1.99 -27.61
CA HIS A 78 -7.50 2.50 -28.84
C HIS A 78 -6.98 3.89 -29.21
N ILE A 79 -6.87 4.80 -28.22
CA ILE A 79 -6.27 6.13 -28.43
C ILE A 79 -4.84 5.99 -29.00
N LYS A 80 -4.05 5.07 -28.44
CA LYS A 80 -2.68 4.80 -28.92
C LYS A 80 -2.68 4.31 -30.37
N ILE A 81 -3.57 3.37 -30.72
CA ILE A 81 -3.70 2.85 -32.09
C ILE A 81 -4.08 3.97 -33.08
N TYR A 82 -5.04 4.84 -32.72
CA TYR A 82 -5.40 5.96 -33.59
C TYR A 82 -4.23 6.91 -33.82
N LYS A 83 -3.50 7.25 -32.75
CA LYS A 83 -2.32 8.13 -32.84
C LYS A 83 -1.12 7.52 -33.56
N GLU A 84 -0.94 6.20 -33.50
CA GLU A 84 0.10 5.51 -34.26
C GLU A 84 -0.23 5.47 -35.76
N LYS A 85 -1.51 5.33 -36.11
CA LYS A 85 -1.97 5.34 -37.51
C LYS A 85 -1.94 6.73 -38.13
N ASP A 86 -2.37 7.73 -37.37
CA ASP A 86 -2.33 9.14 -37.77
C ASP A 86 -1.85 9.99 -36.59
N PRO A 87 -0.57 10.40 -36.58
CA PRO A 87 -0.04 11.26 -35.52
C PRO A 87 -0.75 12.63 -35.44
N GLY A 88 -1.31 13.11 -36.55
CA GLY A 88 -1.97 14.41 -36.69
C GLY A 88 -3.39 14.47 -36.14
N ILE A 89 -4.07 13.33 -35.99
CA ILE A 89 -5.48 13.26 -35.56
C ILE A 89 -5.73 14.04 -34.25
N PHE A 90 -6.73 14.91 -34.22
CA PHE A 90 -7.07 15.71 -33.07
C PHE A 90 -7.84 14.90 -32.01
N ALA A 91 -7.83 15.38 -30.76
CA ALA A 91 -8.46 14.67 -29.65
C ALA A 91 -10.00 14.54 -29.79
N TRP A 92 -10.65 15.51 -30.44
CA TRP A 92 -12.10 15.44 -30.69
C TRP A 92 -12.44 14.40 -31.76
N GLU A 93 -11.56 14.20 -32.76
CA GLU A 93 -11.70 13.15 -33.77
C GLU A 93 -11.48 11.74 -33.21
N ILE A 94 -10.69 11.60 -32.14
CA ILE A 94 -10.55 10.32 -31.41
C ILE A 94 -11.77 10.03 -30.52
N ARG A 95 -12.45 11.08 -30.07
CA ARG A 95 -13.58 10.96 -29.13
C ARG A 95 -14.87 10.57 -29.83
N ASP A 96 -15.11 11.15 -31.01
CA ASP A 96 -16.27 10.88 -31.85
C ASP A 96 -16.19 9.48 -32.49
#